data_AF-A0AA39PDA9-F1
#
_entry.id   AF-A0AA39PDA9-F1
#
_cell.length_a   1.000
_cell.length_b   1.000
_cell.length_c   1.000
_cell.angle_alpha   90.00
_cell.angle_beta   90.00
_cell.angle_gamma   90.00
#
_symmetry.space_group_name_H-M   'P 1'
#
loop_
_entity.id
_entity.type
_entity.pdbx_description
1 polymer ?
#
loop_
_entity_poly.entity_id
_entity_poly.type
_entity_poly.pdbx_seq_one_letter_code
_entity_poly.pdbx_strand_id
1 'polypeptide(L)'
;MRASCRRHLSTCTSMHLLDLPHELLSYILHFSEPDTLRALCLTEKRILHNVARDLLRRNITIRLGPNHTSTPDVFTFDPGHLAAIRSLSIIVDGYVDLGATSFPSVLGSMINIKHISVSGGSGTFIHLILENITRSLVTLELDRCDAEPQDLFDMVETTIRDLRILRCHSNMRFLLGPVTVEDLEIHGT
;
A
#
# COMPACT_ATOMS: atom_id res chain seq x y z
N MET A 1 64.76 13.01 23.50
CA MET A 1 63.58 12.13 23.32
C MET A 1 62.49 12.92 22.59
N ARG A 2 62.22 12.61 21.32
CA ARG A 2 61.11 13.21 20.54
C ARG A 2 60.02 12.14 20.38
N ALA A 3 58.88 12.34 21.04
CA ALA A 3 57.71 11.47 20.86
C ALA A 3 57.03 11.84 19.53
N SER A 4 57.05 10.91 18.58
CA SER A 4 56.33 11.01 17.30
C SER A 4 54.92 10.45 17.50
N CYS A 5 53.95 11.34 17.72
CA CYS A 5 52.53 10.97 17.67
C CYS A 5 52.12 10.82 16.20
N ARG A 6 52.19 9.59 15.67
CA ARG A 6 51.43 9.22 14.46
C ARG A 6 49.95 9.17 14.82
N ARG A 7 49.20 10.20 14.43
CA ARG A 7 47.74 10.11 14.36
C ARG A 7 47.41 9.13 13.22
N HIS A 8 46.94 7.94 13.56
CA HIS A 8 46.17 7.13 12.62
C HIS A 8 44.86 7.88 12.35
N LEU A 9 44.82 8.60 11.23
CA LEU A 9 43.57 8.97 10.59
C LEU A 9 42.88 7.66 10.20
N SER A 10 41.92 7.26 11.02
CA SER A 10 40.93 6.26 10.65
C SER A 10 40.23 6.80 9.41
N THR A 11 40.54 6.22 8.26
CA THR A 11 39.78 6.43 7.03
C THR A 11 38.38 5.92 7.29
N CYS A 12 37.44 6.84 7.54
CA CYS A 12 36.02 6.54 7.50
C CYS A 12 35.74 6.08 6.06
N THR A 13 35.76 4.77 5.82
CA THR A 13 35.38 4.19 4.53
C THR A 13 33.91 4.52 4.34
N SER A 14 33.64 5.49 3.48
CA SER A 14 32.31 5.77 2.95
C SER A 14 31.81 4.46 2.34
N MET A 15 30.92 3.75 3.06
CA MET A 15 30.23 2.59 2.47
C MET A 15 29.41 3.11 1.30
N HIS A 16 29.77 2.70 0.08
CA HIS A 16 28.94 3.04 -1.06
C HIS A 16 27.67 2.21 -0.95
N LEU A 17 26.52 2.81 -1.26
CA LEU A 17 25.20 2.16 -1.18
C LEU A 17 25.15 0.81 -1.92
N LEU A 18 26.00 0.64 -2.93
CA LEU A 18 26.12 -0.58 -3.75
C LEU A 18 26.93 -1.70 -3.09
N ASP A 19 27.65 -1.42 -2.01
CA ASP A 19 28.42 -2.40 -1.25
C ASP A 19 27.55 -3.12 -0.20
N LEU A 20 26.29 -2.67 -0.04
CA LEU A 20 25.35 -3.27 0.89
C LEU A 20 24.75 -4.58 0.31
N PRO A 21 24.54 -5.60 1.15
CA PRO A 21 23.72 -6.76 0.82
C PRO A 21 22.36 -6.36 0.25
N HIS A 22 21.84 -7.19 -0.65
CA HIS A 22 20.58 -6.95 -1.36
C HIS A 22 19.41 -6.72 -0.39
N GLU A 23 19.36 -7.46 0.72
CA GLU A 23 18.32 -7.36 1.74
C GLU A 23 18.35 -6.00 2.44
N LEU A 24 19.53 -5.50 2.79
CA LEU A 24 19.69 -4.19 3.41
C LEU A 24 19.37 -3.06 2.43
N LEU A 25 19.77 -3.22 1.17
CA LEU A 25 19.45 -2.26 0.13
C LEU A 25 17.94 -2.20 -0.14
N SER A 26 17.28 -3.35 -0.21
CA SER A 26 15.83 -3.47 -0.34
C SER A 26 15.12 -2.84 0.84
N TYR A 27 15.61 -3.08 2.07
CA TYR A 27 15.08 -2.46 3.28
C TYR A 27 15.22 -0.94 3.27
N ILE A 28 16.37 -0.38 2.89
CA ILE A 28 16.55 1.07 2.80
C ILE A 28 15.62 1.67 1.74
N LEU A 29 15.57 1.07 0.56
CA LEU A 29 14.75 1.54 -0.55
C LEU A 29 13.25 1.37 -0.28
N HIS A 30 12.85 0.44 0.58
CA HIS A 30 11.45 0.27 1.00
C HIS A 30 10.85 1.55 1.61
N PHE A 31 11.67 2.36 2.29
CA PHE A 31 11.24 3.64 2.89
C PHE A 31 11.39 4.84 1.95
N SER A 32 11.86 4.64 0.72
CA SER A 32 12.01 5.72 -0.24
C SER A 32 10.66 6.11 -0.84
N GLU A 33 10.49 7.41 -1.11
CA GLU A 33 9.29 7.91 -1.78
C GLU A 33 9.13 7.29 -3.18
N PRO A 34 7.90 7.12 -3.68
CA PRO A 34 7.65 6.58 -5.01
C PRO A 34 8.40 7.30 -6.13
N ASP A 35 8.55 8.62 -6.04
CA ASP A 35 9.30 9.41 -7.04
C ASP A 35 10.81 9.15 -6.98
N THR A 36 11.35 8.89 -5.79
CA THR A 36 12.74 8.45 -5.63
C THR A 36 12.93 7.06 -6.25
N LEU A 37 12.01 6.13 -6.01
CA LEU A 37 12.05 4.80 -6.63
C LEU A 37 11.95 4.87 -8.16
N ARG A 38 11.09 5.75 -8.70
CA ARG A 38 10.98 5.99 -10.15
C ARG A 38 12.28 6.54 -10.72
N ALA A 39 12.92 7.50 -10.05
CA ALA A 39 14.22 8.01 -10.44
C ALA A 39 15.29 6.90 -10.43
N LEU A 40 15.27 6.02 -9.43
CA LEU A 40 16.15 4.85 -9.37
C LEU A 40 15.86 3.82 -10.46
N CYS A 41 14.65 3.74 -11.02
CA CYS A 41 14.41 2.92 -12.21
C CYS A 41 15.11 3.47 -13.46
N LEU A 42 15.51 4.73 -13.48
CA LEU A 42 16.24 5.35 -14.60
C LEU A 42 17.75 5.27 -14.46
N THR A 43 18.27 4.74 -13.34
CA THR A 43 19.72 4.61 -13.14
C THR A 43 20.33 3.46 -13.93
N GLU A 44 21.59 3.61 -14.32
CA GLU A 44 22.40 2.52 -14.92
C GLU A 44 22.83 1.46 -13.89
N LYS A 45 22.70 1.76 -12.59
CA LYS A 45 23.03 0.82 -11.52
C LYS A 45 21.97 -0.28 -11.43
N ARG A 46 22.20 -1.39 -12.14
CA ARG A 46 21.27 -2.53 -12.27
C ARG A 46 20.68 -3.03 -10.94
N ILE A 47 21.46 -3.05 -9.87
CA ILE A 47 20.98 -3.52 -8.55
C ILE A 47 19.89 -2.56 -8.02
N LEU A 48 20.17 -1.25 -8.02
CA LEU A 48 19.19 -0.23 -7.61
C LEU A 48 17.97 -0.22 -8.51
N HIS A 49 18.18 -0.30 -9.83
CA HIS A 49 17.10 -0.41 -10.81
C HIS A 49 16.18 -1.61 -10.50
N ASN A 50 16.75 -2.80 -10.29
CA ASN A 50 15.99 -4.02 -10.07
C ASN A 50 15.21 -3.97 -8.75
N VAL A 51 15.84 -3.50 -7.67
CA VAL A 51 15.18 -3.36 -6.36
C VAL A 51 14.07 -2.32 -6.42
N ALA A 52 14.33 -1.14 -6.98
CA ALA A 52 13.32 -0.09 -7.11
C ALA A 52 12.13 -0.54 -7.97
N ARG A 53 12.40 -1.25 -9.07
CA ARG A 53 11.36 -1.80 -9.94
C ARG A 53 10.52 -2.87 -9.24
N ASP A 54 11.14 -3.75 -8.45
CA ASP A 54 10.42 -4.76 -7.67
C ASP A 54 9.55 -4.12 -6.58
N LEU A 55 10.07 -3.12 -5.87
CA LEU A 55 9.32 -2.36 -4.87
C LEU A 55 8.12 -1.62 -5.50
N LEU A 56 8.31 -0.95 -6.63
CA LEU A 56 7.22 -0.29 -7.36
C LEU A 56 6.17 -1.25 -7.92
N ARG A 57 6.54 -2.50 -8.20
CA ARG A 57 5.59 -3.55 -8.62
C ARG A 57 4.77 -4.08 -7.45
N ARG A 58 5.38 -4.16 -6.26
CA ARG A 58 4.72 -4.65 -5.05
C ARG A 58 3.85 -3.57 -4.39
N ASN A 59 4.19 -2.30 -4.57
CA ASN A 59 3.52 -1.16 -3.94
C ASN A 59 2.90 -0.27 -5.01
N ILE A 60 1.58 -0.32 -5.14
CA ILE A 60 0.87 0.37 -6.21
C ILE A 60 -0.06 1.42 -5.61
N THR A 61 -0.01 2.63 -6.13
CA THR A 61 -0.99 3.68 -5.85
C THR A 61 -1.86 3.87 -7.08
N ILE A 62 -3.17 3.72 -6.91
CA ILE A 62 -4.16 3.98 -7.96
C ILE A 62 -4.97 5.21 -7.59
N ARG A 63 -5.27 6.04 -8.59
CA ARG A 63 -6.25 7.11 -8.49
C ARG A 63 -7.49 6.72 -9.28
N LEU A 64 -8.64 6.68 -8.62
CA LEU A 64 -9.94 6.44 -9.25
C LEU A 64 -10.60 7.79 -9.47
N GLY A 65 -10.73 8.18 -10.74
CA GLY A 65 -11.45 9.38 -11.13
C GLY A 65 -12.96 9.16 -11.23
N PRO A 66 -13.75 10.25 -11.36
CA PRO A 66 -15.20 10.20 -11.44
C PRO A 66 -15.73 9.45 -12.67
N ASN A 67 -14.89 9.26 -13.70
CA ASN A 67 -15.23 8.51 -14.92
C ASN A 67 -14.91 7.01 -14.81
N HIS A 68 -14.73 6.47 -13.60
CA HIS A 68 -14.27 5.10 -13.33
C HIS A 68 -12.91 4.74 -13.96
N THR A 69 -12.13 5.74 -14.36
CA THR A 69 -10.79 5.54 -14.89
C THR A 69 -9.80 5.43 -13.75
N SER A 70 -8.97 4.38 -13.77
CA SER A 70 -7.89 4.20 -12.82
C SER A 70 -6.56 4.72 -13.40
N THR A 71 -5.74 5.38 -12.58
CA THR A 71 -4.39 5.79 -12.94
C THR A 71 -3.39 5.29 -11.88
N PRO A 72 -2.48 4.36 -12.20
CA PRO A 72 -2.37 3.63 -13.46
C PRO A 72 -3.60 2.74 -13.73
N ASP A 73 -3.80 2.38 -15.00
CA ASP A 73 -4.92 1.51 -15.37
C ASP A 73 -4.66 0.05 -14.94
N VAL A 74 -5.17 -0.31 -13.77
CA VAL A 74 -4.97 -1.65 -13.21
C VAL A 74 -5.68 -2.75 -13.99
N PHE A 75 -6.65 -2.41 -14.84
CA PHE A 75 -7.32 -3.38 -15.70
C PHE A 75 -6.41 -3.90 -16.82
N THR A 76 -5.30 -3.20 -17.10
CA THR A 76 -4.31 -3.62 -18.09
C THR A 76 -3.24 -4.56 -17.54
N PHE A 77 -3.20 -4.78 -16.23
CA PHE A 77 -2.18 -5.64 -15.62
C PHE A 77 -2.50 -7.10 -15.88
N ASP A 78 -1.48 -7.86 -16.29
CA ASP A 78 -1.63 -9.30 -16.36
C ASP A 78 -1.75 -9.93 -14.95
N PRO A 79 -2.32 -11.14 -14.83
CA PRO A 79 -2.52 -11.80 -13.54
C PRO A 79 -1.24 -11.97 -12.73
N GLY A 80 -0.08 -12.11 -13.39
CA GLY A 80 1.21 -12.25 -12.72
C GLY A 80 1.64 -10.96 -12.02
N HIS A 81 1.43 -9.81 -12.66
CA HIS A 81 1.64 -8.51 -12.00
C HIS A 81 0.66 -8.29 -10.85
N LEU A 82 -0.62 -8.61 -11.01
CA LEU A 82 -1.62 -8.47 -9.93
C LEU A 82 -1.27 -9.35 -8.72
N ALA A 83 -0.86 -10.60 -8.95
CA ALA A 83 -0.44 -11.52 -7.88
C ALA A 83 0.85 -11.09 -7.17
N ALA A 84 1.67 -10.24 -7.79
CA ALA A 84 2.91 -9.70 -7.21
C ALA A 84 2.66 -8.51 -6.27
N ILE A 85 1.49 -7.88 -6.33
CA ILE A 85 1.13 -6.75 -5.45
C ILE A 85 1.12 -7.21 -3.98
N ARG A 86 1.64 -6.37 -3.10
CA ARG A 86 1.72 -6.57 -1.65
C ARG A 86 1.07 -5.41 -0.89
N SER A 87 1.16 -4.20 -1.43
CA SER A 87 0.51 -3.01 -0.90
C SER A 87 -0.22 -2.27 -2.02
N LEU A 88 -1.49 -1.93 -1.79
CA LEU A 88 -2.31 -1.13 -2.68
C LEU A 88 -2.79 0.12 -1.94
N SER A 89 -2.52 1.29 -2.50
CA SER A 89 -3.10 2.55 -2.04
C SER A 89 -4.10 3.03 -3.09
N ILE A 90 -5.31 3.35 -2.67
CA ILE A 90 -6.42 3.75 -3.53
C ILE A 90 -6.84 5.16 -3.13
N ILE A 91 -6.73 6.09 -4.06
CA ILE A 91 -7.19 7.46 -3.88
C ILE A 91 -8.42 7.63 -4.75
N VAL A 92 -9.57 7.90 -4.14
CA VAL A 92 -10.83 8.11 -4.83
C VAL A 92 -11.06 9.62 -4.93
N ASP A 93 -11.03 10.14 -6.16
CA ASP A 93 -11.27 11.54 -6.45
C ASP A 93 -12.77 11.73 -6.76
N GLY A 94 -13.54 12.15 -5.74
CA GLY A 94 -14.98 12.37 -5.84
C GLY A 94 -15.80 11.11 -5.52
N TYR A 95 -17.06 11.08 -5.96
CA TYR A 95 -17.93 9.91 -5.78
C TYR A 95 -17.75 8.94 -6.96
N VAL A 96 -17.34 7.71 -6.68
CA VAL A 96 -17.17 6.65 -7.70
C VAL A 96 -18.12 5.51 -7.38
N ASP A 97 -19.16 5.34 -8.20
CA ASP A 97 -20.05 4.18 -8.12
C ASP A 97 -19.42 2.99 -8.87
N LEU A 98 -18.93 1.99 -8.13
CA LEU A 98 -18.19 0.88 -8.72
C LEU A 98 -19.06 -0.32 -9.09
N GLY A 99 -20.40 -0.21 -8.96
CA GLY A 99 -21.36 -1.28 -9.19
C GLY A 99 -21.34 -1.93 -10.59
N ALA A 100 -20.64 -1.33 -11.57
CA ALA A 100 -20.52 -1.84 -12.94
C ALA A 100 -19.08 -2.13 -13.39
N THR A 101 -18.08 -2.06 -12.51
CA THR A 101 -16.66 -2.17 -12.89
C THR A 101 -16.12 -3.61 -12.74
N SER A 102 -15.10 -3.96 -13.54
CA SER A 102 -14.34 -5.22 -13.43
C SER A 102 -13.42 -5.26 -12.19
N PHE A 103 -13.53 -4.27 -11.30
CA PHE A 103 -12.69 -4.12 -10.12
C PHE A 103 -12.71 -5.33 -9.16
N PRO A 104 -13.85 -6.01 -8.89
CA PRO A 104 -13.85 -7.22 -8.07
C PRO A 104 -12.88 -8.30 -8.59
N SER A 105 -12.83 -8.50 -9.92
CA SER A 105 -11.93 -9.48 -10.55
C SER A 105 -10.45 -9.09 -10.40
N VAL A 106 -10.14 -7.79 -10.54
CA VAL A 106 -8.78 -7.28 -10.33
C VAL A 106 -8.36 -7.49 -8.88
N LEU A 107 -9.23 -7.15 -7.92
CA LEU A 107 -8.99 -7.35 -6.50
C LEU A 107 -8.79 -8.83 -6.14
N GLY A 108 -9.66 -9.71 -6.64
CA GLY A 108 -9.55 -11.16 -6.44
C GLY A 108 -8.28 -11.77 -7.03
N SER A 109 -7.66 -11.13 -8.03
CA SER A 109 -6.39 -11.55 -8.61
C SER A 109 -5.17 -11.13 -7.77
N MET A 110 -5.33 -10.21 -6.80
CA MET A 110 -4.26 -9.76 -5.89
C MET A 110 -4.08 -10.71 -4.71
N ILE A 111 -3.88 -12.00 -4.98
CA ILE A 111 -3.91 -13.10 -3.99
C ILE A 111 -2.93 -12.96 -2.81
N ASN A 112 -1.89 -12.14 -2.94
CA ASN A 112 -0.81 -11.99 -1.96
C ASN A 112 -0.77 -10.61 -1.30
N ILE A 113 -1.77 -9.76 -1.55
CA ILE A 113 -1.84 -8.44 -0.94
C ILE A 113 -1.92 -8.55 0.58
N LYS A 114 -1.27 -7.61 1.27
CA LYS A 114 -1.16 -7.57 2.73
C LYS A 114 -1.64 -6.26 3.31
N HIS A 115 -1.48 -5.18 2.56
CA HIS A 115 -1.81 -3.84 2.99
C HIS A 115 -2.69 -3.16 1.95
N ILE A 116 -3.80 -2.58 2.39
CA ILE A 116 -4.63 -1.70 1.58
C ILE A 116 -4.83 -0.39 2.32
N SER A 117 -4.62 0.74 1.63
CA SER A 117 -5.08 2.04 2.09
C SER A 117 -6.08 2.63 1.12
N VAL A 118 -7.15 3.23 1.63
CA VAL A 118 -8.21 3.88 0.83
C VAL A 118 -8.38 5.30 1.32
N SER A 119 -8.33 6.27 0.41
CA SER A 119 -8.61 7.68 0.69
C SER A 119 -9.83 8.14 -0.11
N GLY A 120 -10.90 8.62 0.55
CA GLY A 120 -12.07 9.22 -0.11
C GLY A 120 -13.12 8.23 -0.66
N GLY A 121 -13.12 6.97 -0.20
CA GLY A 121 -14.03 5.93 -0.67
C GLY A 121 -15.40 5.90 0.04
N SER A 122 -16.42 5.38 -0.64
CA SER A 122 -17.75 5.11 -0.08
C SER A 122 -17.80 3.79 0.71
N GLY A 123 -18.83 3.60 1.53
CA GLY A 123 -19.09 2.34 2.23
C GLY A 123 -19.26 1.16 1.28
N THR A 124 -19.95 1.35 0.16
CA THR A 124 -20.07 0.35 -0.92
C THR A 124 -18.72 -0.05 -1.49
N PHE A 125 -17.77 0.89 -1.60
CA PHE A 125 -16.42 0.58 -2.06
C PHE A 125 -15.60 -0.19 -1.01
N ILE A 126 -15.74 0.17 0.26
CA ILE A 126 -15.11 -0.55 1.36
C ILE A 126 -15.65 -1.99 1.42
N HIS A 127 -16.96 -2.17 1.29
CA HIS A 127 -17.59 -3.48 1.20
C HIS A 127 -16.96 -4.31 0.07
N LEU A 128 -16.85 -3.74 -1.14
CA LEU A 128 -16.25 -4.42 -2.28
C LEU A 128 -14.82 -4.91 -2.00
N ILE A 129 -13.99 -4.08 -1.35
CA ILE A 129 -12.62 -4.45 -0.97
C ILE A 129 -12.61 -5.62 0.00
N LEU A 130 -13.44 -5.54 1.05
CA LEU A 130 -13.55 -6.57 2.07
C LEU A 130 -14.07 -7.89 1.48
N GLU A 131 -15.07 -7.85 0.60
CA GLU A 131 -15.61 -9.08 0.01
C GLU A 131 -14.57 -9.83 -0.85
N ASN A 132 -13.66 -9.11 -1.52
CA ASN A 132 -12.81 -9.70 -2.55
C ASN A 132 -11.36 -10.03 -2.10
N ILE A 133 -10.89 -9.51 -0.96
CA ILE A 133 -9.44 -9.52 -0.63
C ILE A 133 -9.13 -10.06 0.78
N THR A 134 -10.15 -10.38 1.57
CA THR A 134 -10.02 -10.64 3.01
C THR A 134 -9.20 -11.85 3.40
N ARG A 135 -8.98 -12.81 2.50
CA ARG A 135 -8.18 -14.00 2.81
C ARG A 135 -6.70 -13.72 3.01
N SER A 136 -6.18 -12.64 2.43
CA SER A 136 -4.75 -12.33 2.45
C SER A 136 -4.44 -11.01 3.16
N LEU A 137 -5.44 -10.15 3.32
CA LEU A 137 -5.32 -8.82 3.92
C LEU A 137 -4.92 -8.87 5.40
N VAL A 138 -3.87 -8.12 5.75
CA VAL A 138 -3.40 -7.98 7.13
C VAL A 138 -3.78 -6.61 7.66
N THR A 139 -3.53 -5.56 6.87
CA THR A 139 -3.74 -4.17 7.30
C THR A 139 -4.69 -3.47 6.33
N LEU A 140 -5.71 -2.80 6.87
CA LEU A 140 -6.62 -1.91 6.14
C LEU A 140 -6.56 -0.51 6.75
N GLU A 141 -6.25 0.49 5.94
CA GLU A 141 -6.28 1.90 6.32
C GLU A 141 -7.39 2.62 5.56
N LEU A 142 -8.24 3.35 6.27
CA LEU A 142 -9.35 4.12 5.72
C LEU A 142 -9.11 5.58 6.09
N ASP A 143 -8.96 6.44 5.09
CA ASP A 143 -8.72 7.87 5.26
C ASP A 143 -9.81 8.70 4.59
N ARG A 144 -10.49 9.57 5.34
CA ARG A 144 -11.57 10.43 4.81
C ARG A 144 -12.61 9.64 4.01
N CYS A 145 -12.84 8.39 4.39
CA CYS A 145 -13.89 7.56 3.83
C CYS A 145 -15.23 7.91 4.46
N ASP A 146 -16.30 7.66 3.72
CA ASP A 146 -17.67 7.85 4.17
C ASP A 146 -18.45 6.55 3.98
N ALA A 147 -19.06 6.07 5.05
CA ALA A 147 -19.77 4.80 5.05
C ALA A 147 -20.91 4.85 6.05
N GLU A 148 -22.02 4.20 5.72
CA GLU A 148 -23.17 4.00 6.59
C GLU A 148 -23.35 2.52 6.98
N PRO A 149 -24.00 2.21 8.11
CA PRO A 149 -24.21 0.82 8.54
C PRO A 149 -24.86 -0.09 7.49
N GLN A 150 -25.75 0.47 6.67
CA GLN A 150 -26.45 -0.24 5.61
C GLN A 150 -25.53 -0.71 4.47
N ASP A 151 -24.38 -0.06 4.27
CA ASP A 151 -23.43 -0.41 3.20
C ASP A 151 -22.78 -1.78 3.44
N LEU A 152 -22.81 -2.28 4.69
CA LEU A 152 -22.14 -3.50 5.14
C LEU A 152 -23.09 -4.55 5.72
N PHE A 153 -24.41 -4.32 5.65
CA PHE A 153 -25.39 -5.14 6.38
C PHE A 153 -25.36 -6.62 5.97
N ASP A 154 -25.05 -6.91 4.71
CA ASP A 154 -25.02 -8.26 4.13
C ASP A 154 -23.60 -8.87 4.08
N MET A 155 -22.61 -8.23 4.71
CA MET A 155 -21.23 -8.67 4.62
C MET A 155 -20.98 -9.92 5.48
N VAL A 156 -20.23 -10.87 4.92
CA VAL A 156 -19.73 -12.03 5.66
C VAL A 156 -18.68 -11.58 6.68
N GLU A 157 -18.75 -12.16 7.88
CA GLU A 157 -17.75 -11.92 8.92
C GLU A 157 -16.33 -12.13 8.41
N THR A 158 -15.50 -11.13 8.65
CA THR A 158 -14.15 -11.03 8.10
C THR A 158 -13.18 -10.77 9.23
N THR A 159 -11.99 -11.37 9.19
CA THR A 159 -10.91 -11.04 10.13
C THR A 159 -9.84 -10.20 9.44
N ILE A 160 -9.46 -9.08 10.07
CA ILE A 160 -8.32 -8.25 9.68
C ILE A 160 -7.43 -8.12 10.91
N ARG A 161 -6.11 -8.09 10.70
CA ARG A 161 -5.19 -7.89 11.81
C ARG A 161 -5.23 -6.45 12.28
N ASP A 162 -4.91 -5.52 11.40
CA ASP A 162 -4.75 -4.11 11.74
C ASP A 162 -5.77 -3.27 10.95
N LEU A 163 -6.65 -2.56 11.64
CA LEU A 163 -7.58 -1.59 11.04
C LEU A 163 -7.24 -0.18 11.52
N ARG A 164 -6.97 0.72 10.57
CA ARG A 164 -6.74 2.13 10.84
C ARG A 164 -7.84 2.98 10.23
N ILE A 165 -8.47 3.82 11.04
CA ILE A 165 -9.52 4.75 10.61
C ILE A 165 -9.01 6.16 10.88
N LEU A 166 -8.78 6.92 9.81
CA LEU A 166 -8.15 8.24 9.83
C LEU A 166 -9.12 9.28 9.26
N ARG A 167 -9.46 10.32 10.04
CA ARG A 167 -10.23 11.48 9.54
C ARG A 167 -11.54 11.10 8.82
N CYS A 168 -12.08 9.93 9.15
CA CYS A 168 -13.35 9.46 8.60
C CYS A 168 -14.52 9.99 9.42
N HIS A 169 -15.73 9.89 8.87
CA HIS A 169 -16.93 10.25 9.61
C HIS A 169 -17.05 9.41 10.89
N SER A 170 -17.47 10.03 12.00
CA SER A 170 -17.39 9.48 13.36
C SER A 170 -18.15 8.17 13.59
N ASN A 171 -19.01 7.78 12.64
CA ASN A 171 -19.84 6.58 12.74
C ASN A 171 -19.18 5.31 12.21
N MET A 172 -18.02 5.35 11.55
CA MET A 172 -17.40 4.16 10.92
C MET A 172 -17.05 3.00 11.87
N ARG A 173 -17.22 3.14 13.18
CA ARG A 173 -17.08 2.04 14.16
C ARG A 173 -18.06 0.89 13.92
N PHE A 174 -19.17 1.09 13.21
CA PHE A 174 -20.07 -0.02 12.84
C PHE A 174 -19.38 -1.08 11.96
N LEU A 175 -18.24 -0.76 11.32
CA LEU A 175 -17.40 -1.74 10.62
C LEU A 175 -17.00 -2.92 11.50
N LEU A 176 -16.89 -2.72 12.82
CA LEU A 176 -16.52 -3.77 13.79
C LEU A 176 -17.60 -4.83 13.99
N GLY A 177 -18.81 -4.65 13.45
CA GLY A 177 -19.83 -5.69 13.42
C GLY A 177 -19.39 -6.85 12.51
N PRO A 178 -19.32 -6.61 11.19
CA PRO A 178 -18.92 -7.64 10.23
C PRO A 178 -17.39 -7.83 10.12
N VAL A 179 -16.57 -6.97 10.73
CA VAL A 179 -15.10 -7.12 10.73
C VAL A 179 -14.58 -7.36 12.14
N THR A 180 -14.03 -8.55 12.38
CA THR A 180 -13.21 -8.86 13.54
C THR A 180 -11.80 -8.28 13.34
N VAL A 181 -11.32 -7.51 14.30
CA VAL A 181 -10.02 -6.81 14.23
C VAL A 181 -9.13 -7.18 15.42
N GLU A 182 -7.84 -7.46 15.19
CA GLU A 182 -6.87 -7.69 16.28
C GLU A 182 -6.36 -6.38 16.89
N ASP A 183 -5.98 -5.41 16.06
CA ASP A 183 -5.49 -4.09 16.44
C ASP A 183 -6.24 -2.97 15.71
N LEU A 184 -6.73 -1.99 16.47
CA LEU A 184 -7.61 -0.92 15.99
C LEU A 184 -7.06 0.44 16.38
N GLU A 185 -6.67 1.22 15.38
CA GLU A 185 -6.27 2.62 15.55
C GLU A 185 -7.32 3.54 14.96
N ILE A 186 -7.85 4.47 15.76
CA ILE A 186 -8.82 5.47 15.31
C ILE A 186 -8.25 6.85 15.60
N HIS A 187 -8.05 7.62 14.53
CA HIS A 187 -7.66 9.02 14.60
C HIS A 187 -8.85 9.88 14.16
N GLY A 188 -9.46 10.56 15.13
CA GLY A 188 -10.57 11.49 14.90
C GLY A 188 -10.18 12.71 14.07
N THR A 189 -11.19 13.35 13.50
CA THR A 189 -11.13 14.69 12.90
C THR A 189 -10.90 15.76 13.95
#